data_AF-X1K7N9-F1
#
_entry.id   AF-X1K7N9-F1
#
_cell.length_a   1.000
_cell.length_b   1.000
_cell.length_c   1.000
_cell.angle_alpha   90.00
_cell.angle_beta   90.00
_cell.angle_gamma   90.00
#
_symmetry.space_group_name_H-M   'P 1'
#
loop_
_entity.id
_entity.type
_entity.pdbx_description
1 polymer ?
#
loop_
_entity_poly.entity_id
_entity_poly.type
_entity_poly.pdbx_seq_one_letter_code
_entity_poly.pdbx_strand_id
1 'polypeptide(L)'
;GLALGQVLDAGLFTVDTGRIGFTGFAGRNIESQDNIDRSVPGYTRSRRTFYGTEVRYKGIPRHEPYAYWVLQRDWSQEKPENAAQDYRYDSHYYAVGGRGQLAPRTKYELESVWEFGRGAANGQIRDQREHVRGFAFDAEVDHYLKHPLDPTLSLEYAYASGDGDRLNATNAFQGNRAGTVDTSFLGFGYVNSGLALGARFTNIQ
;
A
#
# COMPACT_ATOMS: atom_id res chain seq x y z
N GLY A 1 0.14 -6.11 4.66
CA GLY A 1 -0.55 -5.81 3.40
C GLY A 1 0.14 -4.64 2.72
N LEU A 2 0.32 -4.77 1.41
CA LEU A 2 1.00 -3.84 0.51
C LEU A 2 0.29 -2.49 0.42
N ALA A 3 -1.04 -2.44 0.62
CA ALA A 3 -1.82 -1.22 0.50
C ALA A 3 -1.71 -0.28 1.71
N LEU A 4 -1.70 -0.82 2.93
CA LEU A 4 -1.69 -0.02 4.16
C LEU A 4 -1.02 -0.79 5.31
N GLY A 5 -0.01 -0.16 5.92
CA GLY A 5 0.73 -0.69 7.08
C GLY A 5 1.24 0.40 8.02
N GLN A 6 0.60 1.58 8.02
CA GLN A 6 1.01 2.73 8.81
C GLN A 6 0.32 2.79 10.17
N VAL A 7 0.92 3.52 11.10
CA VAL A 7 0.28 3.92 12.36
C VAL A 7 -0.73 5.04 12.05
N LEU A 8 -1.98 4.82 12.42
CA LEU A 8 -3.10 5.75 12.22
C LEU A 8 -3.81 6.06 13.55
N ASP A 9 -4.34 7.27 13.67
CA ASP A 9 -5.42 7.57 14.60
C ASP A 9 -6.73 7.03 13.99
N ALA A 10 -7.16 5.84 14.40
CA ALA A 10 -8.24 5.12 13.74
C ALA A 10 -9.24 4.49 14.72
N GLY A 11 -10.50 4.43 14.28
CA GLY A 11 -11.50 3.52 14.81
C GLY A 11 -11.55 2.25 13.98
N LEU A 12 -11.61 1.10 14.64
CA LEU A 12 -11.76 -0.20 14.00
C LEU A 12 -13.01 -0.89 14.53
N PHE A 13 -13.67 -1.64 13.66
CA PHE A 13 -14.73 -2.55 14.06
C PHE A 13 -14.53 -3.91 13.41
N THR A 14 -14.76 -4.96 14.17
CA THR A 14 -14.57 -6.34 13.71
C THR A 14 -15.81 -7.15 14.07
N VAL A 15 -16.31 -7.89 13.10
CA VAL A 15 -17.37 -8.87 13.29
C VAL A 15 -16.83 -10.22 12.90
N ASP A 16 -16.96 -11.19 13.79
CA ASP A 16 -16.51 -12.54 13.54
C ASP A 16 -17.71 -13.50 13.61
N THR A 17 -18.00 -14.13 12.49
CA THR A 17 -18.88 -15.29 12.42
C THR A 17 -18.01 -16.52 12.24
N GLY A 18 -18.45 -17.69 12.70
CA GLY A 18 -17.64 -18.91 12.68
C GLY A 18 -16.96 -19.23 11.33
N ARG A 19 -17.50 -18.74 10.20
CA ARG A 19 -16.89 -18.91 8.86
C ARG A 19 -16.46 -17.63 8.16
N ILE A 20 -16.93 -16.45 8.58
CA ILE A 20 -16.65 -15.18 7.92
C ILE A 20 -16.19 -14.18 8.97
N GLY A 21 -14.99 -13.64 8.80
CA GLY A 21 -14.52 -12.46 9.52
C GLY A 21 -14.71 -11.22 8.66
N PHE A 22 -15.16 -10.13 9.28
CA PHE A 22 -15.23 -8.82 8.66
C PHE A 22 -14.50 -7.81 9.54
N THR A 23 -13.71 -6.93 8.94
CA THR A 23 -13.08 -5.81 9.64
C THR A 23 -13.27 -4.56 8.81
N GLY A 24 -13.64 -3.45 9.44
CA GLY A 24 -13.63 -2.14 8.81
C GLY A 24 -12.93 -1.13 9.68
N PHE A 25 -12.39 -0.10 9.05
CA PHE A 25 -11.71 0.99 9.75
C PHE A 25 -11.94 2.32 9.08
N ALA A 26 -11.81 3.37 9.87
CA ALA A 26 -11.71 4.75 9.41
C ALA A 26 -10.70 5.48 10.31
N GLY A 27 -9.78 6.22 9.70
CA GLY A 27 -8.75 6.90 10.45
C GLY A 27 -8.01 7.95 9.64
N ARG A 28 -7.01 8.55 10.29
CA ARG A 28 -6.11 9.51 9.66
C ARG A 28 -4.68 9.23 10.08
N ASN A 29 -3.73 9.68 9.28
CA ASN A 29 -2.34 9.68 9.67
C ASN A 29 -2.08 10.70 10.80
N ILE A 30 -0.94 10.56 11.47
CA ILE A 30 -0.50 11.54 12.47
C ILE A 30 0.01 12.78 11.72
N GLU A 31 -0.51 13.97 12.04
CA GLU A 31 -0.25 15.18 11.23
C GLU A 31 1.23 15.57 11.17
N SER A 32 2.02 15.20 12.19
CA SER A 32 3.46 15.42 12.24
C SER A 32 4.28 14.36 11.49
N GLN A 33 3.64 13.43 10.77
CA GLN A 33 4.33 12.51 9.88
C GLN A 33 4.68 13.21 8.57
N ASP A 34 5.93 12.99 8.13
CA ASP A 34 6.41 13.40 6.82
C ASP A 34 5.46 12.91 5.72
N ASN A 35 5.23 13.79 4.75
CA ASN A 35 4.54 13.51 3.53
C ASN A 35 5.33 12.47 2.71
N ILE A 36 4.62 11.53 2.09
CA ILE A 36 5.23 10.55 1.20
C ILE A 36 5.94 11.22 0.02
N ASP A 37 5.39 12.36 -0.43
CA ASP A 37 5.98 13.28 -1.38
C ASP A 37 6.83 14.31 -0.63
N ARG A 38 8.16 14.19 -0.74
CA ARG A 38 9.11 15.11 -0.11
C ARG A 38 9.32 16.40 -0.89
N SER A 39 8.75 16.51 -2.10
CA SER A 39 8.82 17.72 -2.90
C SER A 39 7.77 18.77 -2.51
N VAL A 40 6.82 18.40 -1.65
CA VAL A 40 5.82 19.32 -1.09
C VAL A 40 6.51 20.35 -0.20
N PRO A 41 6.32 21.67 -0.42
CA PRO A 41 6.72 22.68 0.55
C PRO A 41 6.08 22.40 1.92
N GLY A 42 6.90 22.24 2.95
CA GLY A 42 6.42 21.87 4.29
C GLY A 42 6.14 20.37 4.47
N TYR A 43 6.75 19.50 3.66
CA TYR A 43 6.55 18.04 3.67
C TYR A 43 6.67 17.37 5.05
N THR A 44 7.25 18.00 6.07
CA THR A 44 7.29 17.49 7.46
C THR A 44 5.92 17.30 8.12
N ARG A 45 4.84 17.65 7.41
CA ARG A 45 3.45 17.44 7.83
C ARG A 45 2.65 16.87 6.67
N SER A 46 1.68 16.02 7.00
CA SER A 46 0.73 15.50 6.02
C SER A 46 -0.62 15.23 6.65
N ARG A 47 -1.69 15.38 5.86
CA ARG A 47 -3.06 15.19 6.32
C ARG A 47 -3.81 14.29 5.35
N ARG A 48 -3.89 13.01 5.69
CA ARG A 48 -4.55 11.97 4.90
C ARG A 48 -5.58 11.24 5.74
N THR A 49 -6.72 10.95 5.13
CA THR A 49 -7.75 10.10 5.72
C THR A 49 -7.80 8.77 5.00
N PHE A 50 -7.96 7.69 5.75
CA PHE A 50 -8.02 6.34 5.27
C PHE A 50 -9.33 5.68 5.69
N TYR A 51 -9.93 4.93 4.78
CA TYR A 51 -11.09 4.09 5.03
C TYR A 51 -10.82 2.73 4.43
N GLY A 52 -11.31 1.66 5.04
CA GLY A 52 -11.19 0.37 4.41
C GLY A 52 -11.99 -0.72 5.08
N THR A 53 -12.10 -1.82 4.36
CA THR A 53 -12.80 -3.03 4.80
C THR A 53 -12.06 -4.26 4.33
N GLU A 54 -12.11 -5.32 5.12
CA GLU A 54 -11.57 -6.64 4.82
C GLU A 54 -12.61 -7.72 5.14
N VAL A 55 -12.76 -8.68 4.23
CA VAL A 55 -13.54 -9.90 4.42
C VAL A 55 -12.59 -11.08 4.38
N ARG A 56 -12.67 -11.96 5.39
CA ARG A 56 -11.89 -13.20 5.51
C ARG A 56 -12.83 -14.40 5.55
N TYR A 57 -12.53 -15.45 4.78
CA TYR A 57 -13.31 -16.69 4.80
C TYR A 57 -12.53 -17.81 5.49
N LYS A 58 -13.07 -18.31 6.59
CA LYS A 58 -12.48 -19.33 7.48
C LYS A 58 -13.08 -20.73 7.30
N GLY A 59 -13.92 -20.91 6.29
CA GLY A 59 -14.60 -22.19 6.03
C GLY A 59 -13.72 -23.25 5.36
N ILE A 60 -12.49 -22.90 4.97
CA ILE A 60 -11.54 -23.84 4.37
C ILE A 60 -10.52 -24.26 5.44
N PRO A 61 -10.40 -25.57 5.75
CA PRO A 61 -9.46 -26.02 6.75
C PRO A 61 -8.03 -25.57 6.42
N ARG A 62 -7.40 -24.83 7.34
CA ARG A 62 -6.03 -24.30 7.23
C ARG A 62 -5.78 -23.27 6.10
N HIS A 63 -6.83 -22.76 5.47
CA HIS A 63 -6.71 -21.72 4.43
C HIS A 63 -7.69 -20.59 4.72
N GLU A 64 -7.21 -19.37 4.70
CA GLU A 64 -8.00 -18.16 4.91
C GLU A 64 -7.81 -17.23 3.70
N PRO A 65 -8.59 -17.42 2.62
CA PRO A 65 -8.67 -16.42 1.57
C PRO A 65 -9.35 -15.16 2.10
N TYR A 66 -8.88 -14.01 1.62
CA TYR A 66 -9.38 -12.71 2.01
C TYR A 66 -9.42 -11.75 0.82
N ALA A 67 -10.24 -10.72 0.96
CA ALA A 67 -10.25 -9.58 0.06
C ALA A 67 -10.44 -8.30 0.87
N TYR A 68 -9.79 -7.22 0.45
CA TYR A 68 -9.96 -5.92 1.10
C TYR A 68 -10.03 -4.79 0.10
N TRP A 69 -10.56 -3.67 0.58
CA TRP A 69 -10.58 -2.41 -0.12
C TRP A 69 -10.09 -1.30 0.82
N VAL A 70 -9.27 -0.39 0.31
CA VAL A 70 -8.78 0.78 1.05
C VAL A 70 -8.96 2.02 0.18
N LEU A 71 -9.43 3.11 0.76
CA LEU A 71 -9.51 4.44 0.16
C LEU A 71 -8.64 5.40 0.97
N GLN A 72 -7.81 6.16 0.27
CA GLN A 72 -7.02 7.24 0.82
C GLN A 72 -7.42 8.57 0.16
N ARG A 73 -7.54 9.62 0.97
CA ARG A 73 -7.76 11.00 0.50
C ARG A 73 -6.71 11.92 1.08
N ASP A 74 -6.12 12.76 0.23
CA ASP A 74 -5.09 13.72 0.64
C ASP A 74 -5.67 15.12 0.80
N TRP A 75 -5.56 15.62 2.02
CA TRP A 75 -5.98 16.94 2.45
C TRP A 75 -4.78 17.79 2.87
N SER A 76 -3.56 17.35 2.56
CA SER A 76 -2.34 18.10 2.81
C SER A 76 -2.37 19.42 2.05
N GLN A 77 -1.80 20.45 2.67
CA GLN A 77 -1.64 21.76 2.06
C GLN A 77 -0.16 22.12 2.10
N GLU A 78 0.37 22.49 0.95
CA GLU A 78 1.71 23.02 0.80
C GLU A 78 1.88 24.34 1.57
N LYS A 79 3.04 24.52 2.21
CA LYS A 79 3.41 25.73 2.93
C LYS A 79 4.88 26.07 2.67
N PRO A 80 5.20 27.15 1.93
CA PRO A 80 4.29 28.09 1.26
C PRO A 80 3.50 27.47 0.08
N GLU A 81 2.44 28.15 -0.35
CA GLU A 81 1.65 27.74 -1.53
C GLU A 81 2.50 27.76 -2.80
N ASN A 82 2.35 26.74 -3.65
CA ASN A 82 3.00 26.66 -4.94
C ASN A 82 1.97 26.83 -6.06
N ALA A 83 1.88 28.03 -6.62
CA ALA A 83 0.94 28.33 -7.70
C ALA A 83 1.21 27.52 -9.00
N ALA A 84 2.37 26.89 -9.13
CA ALA A 84 2.78 26.14 -10.32
C ALA A 84 2.66 24.61 -10.18
N GLN A 85 2.24 24.08 -9.01
CA GLN A 85 2.22 22.63 -8.75
C GLN A 85 1.15 22.25 -7.73
N ASP A 86 0.28 21.30 -8.08
CA ASP A 86 -0.57 20.55 -7.14
C ASP A 86 0.23 19.34 -6.61
N TYR A 87 -0.09 18.88 -5.41
CA TYR A 87 0.56 17.74 -4.77
C TYR A 87 -0.43 16.69 -4.25
N ARG A 88 -1.73 16.90 -4.46
CA ARG A 88 -2.76 16.00 -3.95
C ARG A 88 -2.69 14.64 -4.61
N TYR A 89 -2.72 13.61 -3.78
CA TYR A 89 -2.75 12.22 -4.19
C TYR A 89 -3.93 11.49 -3.55
N ASP A 90 -4.92 11.11 -4.36
CA ASP A 90 -6.06 10.32 -3.91
C ASP A 90 -5.98 8.93 -4.54
N SER A 91 -5.85 7.89 -3.73
CA SER A 91 -5.80 6.51 -4.20
C SER A 91 -6.86 5.63 -3.55
N HIS A 92 -7.20 4.54 -4.23
CA HIS A 92 -7.97 3.44 -3.69
C HIS A 92 -7.40 2.11 -4.19
N TYR A 93 -7.43 1.12 -3.32
CA TYR A 93 -6.79 -0.16 -3.49
C TYR A 93 -7.83 -1.25 -3.38
N TYR A 94 -7.76 -2.23 -4.27
CA TYR A 94 -8.48 -3.48 -4.17
C TYR A 94 -7.47 -4.59 -4.04
N ALA A 95 -7.68 -5.50 -3.09
CA ALA A 95 -6.78 -6.62 -2.91
C ALA A 95 -7.53 -7.93 -2.73
N VAL A 96 -6.87 -8.99 -3.20
CA VAL A 96 -7.25 -10.37 -2.92
C VAL A 96 -6.00 -11.11 -2.48
N GLY A 97 -6.17 -12.01 -1.53
CA GLY A 97 -5.06 -12.76 -1.01
C GLY A 97 -5.52 -14.02 -0.29
N GLY A 98 -4.54 -14.73 0.24
CA GLY A 98 -4.79 -15.89 1.07
C GLY A 98 -3.59 -16.23 1.90
N ARG A 99 -3.86 -16.67 3.12
CA ARG A 99 -2.84 -17.19 4.02
C ARG A 99 -3.24 -18.53 4.56
N GLY A 100 -2.29 -19.40 4.84
CA GLY A 100 -2.61 -20.72 5.34
C GLY A 100 -1.45 -21.69 5.39
N GLN A 101 -1.77 -22.96 5.32
CA GLN A 101 -0.82 -24.05 5.44
C GLN A 101 -0.91 -25.00 4.23
N LEU A 102 0.13 -25.04 3.39
CA LEU A 102 0.22 -25.91 2.21
C LEU A 102 0.48 -27.38 2.60
N ALA A 103 1.30 -27.58 3.63
CA ALA A 103 1.71 -28.90 4.11
C ALA A 103 2.05 -28.84 5.61
N PRO A 104 2.21 -29.96 6.32
CA PRO A 104 2.74 -29.95 7.69
C PRO A 104 4.02 -29.11 7.78
N ARG A 105 4.01 -28.08 8.63
CA ARG A 105 5.12 -27.12 8.80
C ARG A 105 5.46 -26.25 7.58
N THR A 106 4.59 -26.17 6.57
CA THR A 106 4.75 -25.24 5.45
C THR A 106 3.59 -24.26 5.41
N LYS A 107 3.85 -22.98 5.67
CA LYS A 107 2.87 -21.90 5.55
C LYS A 107 3.08 -21.13 4.26
N TYR A 108 2.03 -20.42 3.84
CA TYR A 108 2.10 -19.50 2.72
C TYR A 108 1.30 -18.24 3.01
N GLU A 109 1.70 -17.16 2.36
CA GLU A 109 0.94 -15.94 2.21
C GLU A 109 1.03 -15.48 0.75
N LEU A 110 -0.06 -14.97 0.21
CA LEU A 110 -0.11 -14.35 -1.11
C LEU A 110 -1.07 -13.17 -1.09
N GLU A 111 -0.69 -12.08 -1.75
CA GLU A 111 -1.49 -10.87 -1.86
C GLU A 111 -1.27 -10.23 -3.24
N SER A 112 -2.38 -9.91 -3.91
CA SER A 112 -2.40 -9.10 -5.14
C SER A 112 -3.17 -7.83 -4.85
N VAL A 113 -2.63 -6.67 -5.23
CA VAL A 113 -3.24 -5.36 -5.00
C VAL A 113 -3.27 -4.56 -6.30
N TRP A 114 -4.45 -4.07 -6.66
CA TRP A 114 -4.64 -3.10 -7.73
C TRP A 114 -4.88 -1.72 -7.12
N GLU A 115 -4.15 -0.74 -7.61
CA GLU A 115 -4.28 0.65 -7.24
C GLU A 115 -4.93 1.45 -8.35
N PHE A 116 -5.85 2.34 -7.95
CA PHE A 116 -6.48 3.30 -8.83
C PHE A 116 -6.55 4.66 -8.15
N GLY A 117 -6.52 5.75 -8.90
CA GLY A 117 -6.56 7.05 -8.26
C GLY A 117 -6.36 8.23 -9.16
N ARG A 118 -6.06 9.36 -8.53
CA ARG A 118 -5.61 10.58 -9.17
C ARG A 118 -4.46 11.22 -8.41
N GLY A 119 -3.38 11.52 -9.12
CA GLY A 119 -2.19 12.20 -8.61
C GLY A 119 -1.82 13.40 -9.47
N ALA A 120 -1.09 14.36 -8.92
CA ALA A 120 -0.53 15.44 -9.69
C ALA A 120 0.77 15.00 -10.38
N ALA A 121 0.90 15.25 -11.67
CA ALA A 121 2.15 15.07 -12.41
C ALA A 121 3.04 16.32 -12.32
N ASN A 122 4.24 16.23 -12.88
CA ASN A 122 5.19 17.33 -12.84
C ASN A 122 4.67 18.58 -13.59
N GLY A 123 4.70 19.74 -12.91
CA GLY A 123 4.28 21.04 -13.45
C GLY A 123 2.78 21.21 -13.62
N GLN A 124 1.96 20.33 -13.04
CA GLN A 124 0.51 20.45 -13.14
C GLN A 124 -0.06 21.32 -12.04
N ILE A 125 -0.77 22.36 -12.46
CA ILE A 125 -1.55 23.23 -11.57
C ILE A 125 -2.93 22.63 -11.32
N ARG A 126 -3.49 23.02 -10.16
CA ARG A 126 -4.81 22.71 -9.60
C ARG A 126 -5.81 22.03 -10.56
N ASP A 127 -6.29 20.86 -10.13
CA ASP A 127 -7.37 20.05 -10.73
C ASP A 127 -7.07 19.34 -12.06
N GLN A 128 -5.90 19.54 -12.66
CA GLN A 128 -5.39 18.71 -13.76
C GLN A 128 -4.63 17.49 -13.22
N ARG A 129 -5.30 16.59 -12.50
CA ARG A 129 -4.68 15.38 -11.95
C ARG A 129 -4.75 14.21 -12.94
N GLU A 130 -3.66 13.49 -13.08
CA GLU A 130 -3.57 12.29 -13.91
C GLU A 130 -4.17 11.08 -13.23
N HIS A 131 -4.58 10.11 -14.04
CA HIS A 131 -5.05 8.83 -13.55
C HIS A 131 -3.89 7.97 -13.04
N VAL A 132 -4.08 7.34 -11.88
CA VAL A 132 -3.18 6.33 -11.32
C VAL A 132 -3.76 4.95 -11.58
N ARG A 133 -2.90 4.00 -11.99
CA ARG A 133 -3.21 2.57 -12.23
C ARG A 133 -1.99 1.71 -11.90
N GLY A 134 -1.84 1.33 -10.65
CA GLY A 134 -0.73 0.48 -10.17
C GLY A 134 -1.16 -0.97 -9.94
N PHE A 135 -0.17 -1.86 -9.90
CA PHE A 135 -0.33 -3.25 -9.48
C PHE A 135 0.83 -3.70 -8.60
N ALA A 136 0.53 -4.44 -7.55
CA ALA A 136 1.50 -5.06 -6.66
C ALA A 136 1.12 -6.52 -6.40
N PHE A 137 2.12 -7.36 -6.24
CA PHE A 137 2.01 -8.76 -5.90
C PHE A 137 3.07 -9.14 -4.88
N ASP A 138 2.68 -9.94 -3.90
CA ASP A 138 3.56 -10.52 -2.90
C ASP A 138 3.19 -11.98 -2.65
N ALA A 139 4.21 -12.82 -2.49
CA ALA A 139 4.05 -14.23 -2.20
C ALA A 139 5.21 -14.73 -1.33
N GLU A 140 4.87 -15.34 -0.21
CA GLU A 140 5.81 -15.87 0.76
C GLU A 140 5.48 -17.33 1.07
N VAL A 141 6.52 -18.15 1.25
CA VAL A 141 6.42 -19.53 1.75
C VAL A 141 7.45 -19.74 2.85
N ASP A 142 6.95 -20.17 4.01
CA ASP A 142 7.75 -20.52 5.18
C ASP A 142 7.73 -22.03 5.41
N HIS A 143 8.91 -22.63 5.59
CA HIS A 143 9.04 -24.02 6.03
C HIS A 143 9.79 -24.12 7.36
N TYR A 144 9.09 -24.64 8.39
CA TYR A 144 9.66 -24.85 9.72
C TYR A 144 10.31 -26.22 9.81
N LEU A 145 11.63 -26.26 10.00
CA LEU A 145 12.38 -27.51 10.08
C LEU A 145 12.27 -28.12 11.49
N LYS A 146 12.09 -29.44 11.56
CA LYS A 146 12.10 -30.14 12.86
C LYS A 146 13.54 -30.33 13.34
N HIS A 147 14.06 -29.38 14.09
CA HIS A 147 15.42 -29.40 14.61
C HIS A 147 15.46 -28.67 15.97
N PRO A 148 16.35 -29.02 16.93
CA PRO A 148 16.41 -28.34 18.24
C PRO A 148 16.68 -26.83 18.21
N LEU A 149 17.10 -26.29 17.07
CA LEU A 149 17.32 -24.86 16.85
C LEU A 149 16.08 -24.16 16.24
N ASP A 150 15.03 -24.93 15.92
CA ASP A 150 13.82 -24.50 15.21
C ASP A 150 14.08 -23.55 14.03
N PRO A 151 14.98 -23.91 13.08
CA PRO A 151 15.26 -23.04 11.95
C PRO A 151 14.06 -22.98 11.00
N THR A 152 13.87 -21.81 10.39
CA THR A 152 12.84 -21.55 9.38
C THR A 152 13.50 -21.21 8.05
N LEU A 153 13.00 -21.81 6.96
CA LEU A 153 13.39 -21.47 5.59
C LEU A 153 12.27 -20.64 4.97
N SER A 154 12.58 -19.42 4.56
CA SER A 154 11.61 -18.50 3.95
C SER A 154 12.00 -18.19 2.52
N LEU A 155 11.03 -18.22 1.61
CA LEU A 155 11.16 -17.79 0.23
C LEU A 155 10.06 -16.77 -0.06
N GLU A 156 10.46 -15.57 -0.49
CA GLU A 156 9.56 -14.46 -0.79
C GLU A 156 9.81 -13.96 -2.21
N TYR A 157 8.73 -13.67 -2.94
CA TYR A 157 8.76 -13.01 -4.23
C TYR A 157 7.75 -11.87 -4.24
N ALA A 158 8.26 -10.66 -4.48
CA ALA A 158 7.46 -9.46 -4.44
C ALA A 158 7.72 -8.64 -5.73
N TYR A 159 6.64 -8.19 -6.37
CA TYR A 159 6.63 -7.35 -7.56
C TYR A 159 5.70 -6.12 -7.40
N ALA A 160 6.17 -4.94 -7.83
CA ALA A 160 5.36 -3.74 -7.99
C ALA A 160 5.52 -3.17 -9.41
N SER A 161 4.43 -2.69 -10.00
CA SER A 161 4.47 -1.97 -11.27
C SER A 161 5.20 -0.64 -11.10
N GLY A 162 5.94 -0.26 -12.13
CA GLY A 162 6.59 1.03 -12.22
C GLY A 162 6.02 1.87 -13.36
N ASP A 163 6.51 3.10 -13.44
CA ASP A 163 6.25 3.98 -14.58
C ASP A 163 7.58 4.33 -15.25
N GLY A 164 7.65 4.14 -16.56
CA GLY A 164 8.86 4.40 -17.36
C GLY A 164 9.07 5.89 -17.67
N ASP A 165 8.09 6.75 -17.37
CA ASP A 165 8.25 8.20 -17.50
C ASP A 165 8.47 8.93 -16.16
N ARG A 166 8.51 8.19 -15.05
CA ARG A 166 8.81 8.72 -13.73
C ARG A 166 10.29 9.01 -13.55
N LEU A 167 10.59 10.18 -12.97
CA LEU A 167 11.94 10.49 -12.46
C LEU A 167 12.06 10.28 -10.95
N ASN A 168 10.93 10.16 -10.25
CA ASN A 168 10.88 9.91 -8.81
C ASN A 168 9.73 8.95 -8.47
N ALA A 169 9.99 8.01 -7.56
CA ALA A 169 9.01 6.99 -7.19
C ALA A 169 7.79 7.56 -6.44
N THR A 170 7.96 8.59 -5.62
CA THR A 170 6.92 9.05 -4.69
C THR A 170 6.49 10.51 -4.87
N ASN A 171 7.29 11.32 -5.56
CA ASN A 171 7.06 12.76 -5.63
C ASN A 171 6.17 13.13 -6.81
N ALA A 172 5.34 14.17 -6.67
CA ALA A 172 4.61 14.80 -7.77
C ALA A 172 5.53 15.69 -8.61
N PHE A 173 6.35 16.51 -7.96
CA PHE A 173 7.38 17.29 -8.65
C PHE A 173 8.51 16.37 -9.12
N GLN A 174 8.83 16.44 -10.42
CA GLN A 174 9.69 15.46 -11.09
C GLN A 174 9.21 14.01 -10.87
N GLY A 175 7.90 13.81 -10.75
CA GLY A 175 7.24 12.51 -10.69
C GLY A 175 6.87 11.98 -12.06
N ASN A 176 5.59 11.66 -12.20
CA ASN A 176 4.94 11.30 -13.45
C ASN A 176 5.06 12.41 -14.50
N ARG A 177 5.07 12.04 -15.79
CA ARG A 177 4.93 13.00 -16.88
C ARG A 177 3.48 13.51 -16.99
N ALA A 178 3.30 14.80 -17.24
CA ALA A 178 1.95 15.33 -17.49
C ALA A 178 1.37 14.79 -18.81
N GLY A 179 0.08 14.46 -18.81
CA GLY A 179 -0.65 13.88 -19.95
C GLY A 179 -0.49 12.37 -20.11
N THR A 180 0.09 11.66 -19.14
CA THR A 180 0.22 10.19 -19.14
C THR A 180 -0.53 9.57 -17.97
N VAL A 181 -0.80 8.27 -18.06
CA VAL A 181 -1.38 7.51 -16.94
C VAL A 181 -0.23 7.04 -16.07
N ASP A 182 -0.29 7.37 -14.79
CA ASP A 182 0.66 6.92 -13.77
C ASP A 182 0.49 5.41 -13.52
N THR A 183 1.44 4.59 -13.96
CA THR A 183 1.40 3.13 -13.75
C THR A 183 2.22 2.64 -12.57
N SER A 184 2.84 3.54 -11.83
CA SER A 184 3.64 3.20 -10.66
C SER A 184 2.75 2.85 -9.48
N PHE A 185 2.97 1.67 -8.88
CA PHE A 185 2.31 1.34 -7.62
C PHE A 185 2.91 2.15 -6.48
N LEU A 186 2.06 2.76 -5.66
CA LEU A 186 2.42 3.55 -4.50
C LEU A 186 1.50 3.22 -3.32
N GLY A 187 1.80 2.12 -2.62
CA GLY A 187 1.09 1.74 -1.39
C GLY A 187 1.55 2.52 -0.15
N PHE A 188 0.71 2.49 0.89
CA PHE A 188 1.05 2.92 2.26
C PHE A 188 1.44 1.73 3.15
N GLY A 189 1.62 0.54 2.56
CA GLY A 189 2.14 -0.65 3.22
C GLY A 189 3.65 -0.79 3.12
N TYR A 190 4.15 -1.92 3.59
CA TYR A 190 5.54 -2.34 3.43
C TYR A 190 5.58 -3.87 3.28
N VAL A 191 6.62 -4.35 2.58
CA VAL A 191 7.02 -5.76 2.56
C VAL A 191 8.10 -5.94 3.62
N ASN A 192 7.98 -6.94 4.48
CA ASN A 192 8.95 -7.20 5.54
C ASN A 192 9.86 -8.37 5.15
N SER A 193 10.87 -8.11 4.33
CA SER A 193 11.82 -9.14 3.86
C SER A 193 12.90 -9.52 4.89
N GLY A 194 12.66 -9.28 6.17
CA GLY A 194 13.58 -9.63 7.25
C GLY A 194 14.68 -8.59 7.48
N LEU A 195 15.96 -9.03 7.48
CA LEU A 195 17.10 -8.22 7.93
C LEU A 195 17.28 -6.95 7.07
N ALA A 196 16.68 -5.86 7.56
CA ALA A 196 17.01 -4.46 7.32
C ALA A 196 16.57 -3.81 6.01
N LEU A 197 15.55 -4.30 5.30
CA LEU A 197 14.99 -3.58 4.15
C LEU A 197 13.45 -3.50 4.25
N GLY A 198 12.95 -2.55 5.05
CA GLY A 198 11.59 -2.02 4.90
C GLY A 198 11.48 -1.17 3.63
N ALA A 199 11.86 -1.75 2.48
CA ALA A 199 11.90 -1.06 1.21
C ALA A 199 10.49 -0.59 0.85
N ARG A 200 10.36 0.65 0.39
CA ARG A 200 9.10 1.12 -0.18
C ARG A 200 8.84 0.32 -1.44
N PHE A 201 7.65 -0.27 -1.49
CA PHE A 201 7.26 -1.17 -2.56
C PHE A 201 6.78 -0.37 -3.77
N THR A 202 7.72 0.13 -4.55
CA THR A 202 7.48 0.98 -5.72
C THR A 202 8.66 0.83 -6.68
N ASN A 203 8.41 0.83 -7.98
CA ASN A 203 9.44 0.65 -9.00
C ASN A 203 9.52 1.86 -9.93
N ILE A 204 10.73 2.26 -10.29
CA ILE A 204 11.01 3.21 -11.38
C ILE A 204 11.63 2.36 -12.50
N GLN A 205 11.09 2.41 -13.71
CA GLN A 205 11.63 1.66 -14.85
C GLN A 205 12.47 2.54 -15.76
#